data_AF-A0A932E309-F1
#
_entry.id   AF-A0A932E309-F1
#
_cell.length_a   1.000
_cell.length_b   1.000
_cell.length_c   1.000
_cell.angle_alpha   90.00
_cell.angle_beta   90.00
_cell.angle_gamma   90.00
#
_symmetry.space_group_name_H-M   'P 1'
#
loop_
_entity.id
_entity.type
_entity.pdbx_description
1 polymer ?
#
loop_
_entity_poly.entity_id
_entity_poly.type
_entity_poly.pdbx_seq_one_letter_code
_entity_poly.pdbx_strand_id
1 'polypeptide(L)'
;VLTLGGYASARELIRFHLTGTYGFAGISGRVRPDPRAVDLVVAANADLLDASARALVAARDPAAAERALTALSPELVRLLDALSPLSVVGDLRARLVLVHGRGDPAVPYTESLRLRAARPGRTTVAIVGALDHVEGARAGIGSLVDALVLWRAAYALLAPD
;
A
#
# COMPACT_ATOMS: atom_id res chain seq x y z
N VAL A 1 -2.13 11.15 -13.76
CA VAL A 1 -2.95 10.19 -12.99
C VAL A 1 -2.80 10.52 -11.52
N LEU A 2 -3.93 10.75 -10.84
CA LEU A 2 -4.00 10.89 -9.39
C LEU A 2 -4.48 9.56 -8.80
N THR A 3 -3.81 9.09 -7.76
CA THR A 3 -4.29 7.95 -6.97
C THR A 3 -4.28 8.31 -5.49
N LEU A 4 -5.28 7.81 -4.78
CA LEU A 4 -5.47 7.94 -3.35
C LEU A 4 -5.32 6.54 -2.75
N GLY A 5 -4.41 6.36 -1.79
CA GLY A 5 -4.30 5.07 -1.06
C GLY A 5 -3.91 3.86 -1.93
N GLY A 6 -3.17 4.05 -3.02
CA GLY A 6 -2.72 2.94 -3.89
C GLY A 6 -1.56 2.13 -3.29
N TYR A 7 -1.46 0.84 -3.63
CA TYR A 7 -0.36 -0.04 -3.25
C TYR A 7 0.67 -0.22 -4.39
N ALA A 8 1.85 -0.77 -4.08
CA ALA A 8 2.94 -0.98 -5.03
C ALA A 8 3.21 -2.46 -5.29
N SER A 9 3.18 -3.25 -4.21
CA SER A 9 3.46 -4.68 -4.18
C SER A 9 2.29 -5.42 -3.56
N ALA A 10 1.66 -6.31 -4.33
CA ALA A 10 0.59 -7.17 -3.81
C ALA A 10 1.10 -8.06 -2.67
N ARG A 11 2.36 -8.52 -2.76
CA ARG A 11 3.00 -9.31 -1.71
C ARG A 11 3.16 -8.54 -0.40
N GLU A 12 3.62 -7.29 -0.47
CA GLU A 12 3.78 -6.45 0.74
C GLU A 12 2.44 -6.02 1.31
N LEU A 13 1.43 -5.83 0.45
CA LEU A 13 0.05 -5.56 0.89
C LEU A 13 -0.53 -6.76 1.66
N ILE A 14 -0.39 -7.98 1.12
CA ILE A 14 -0.84 -9.20 1.81
C ILE A 14 -0.08 -9.38 3.13
N ARG A 15 1.25 -9.16 3.12
CA ARG A 15 2.05 -9.18 4.34
C ARG A 15 1.50 -8.21 5.38
N PHE A 16 1.24 -6.96 5.00
CA PHE A 16 0.68 -5.95 5.89
C PHE A 16 -0.66 -6.38 6.48
N HIS A 17 -1.59 -6.92 5.68
CA HIS A 17 -2.87 -7.38 6.20
C HIS A 17 -2.79 -8.62 7.10
N LEU A 18 -1.76 -9.46 6.95
CA LEU A 18 -1.61 -10.66 7.79
C LEU A 18 -0.80 -10.40 9.05
N THR A 19 0.21 -9.54 8.99
CA THR A 19 1.18 -9.34 10.07
C THR A 19 1.08 -7.96 10.73
N GLY A 20 0.47 -7.01 10.03
CA GLY A 20 0.43 -5.60 10.39
C GLY A 20 1.74 -4.86 10.15
N THR A 21 2.78 -5.56 9.68
CA THR A 21 4.09 -4.96 9.45
C THR A 21 4.15 -4.31 8.09
N TYR A 22 4.77 -3.14 8.03
CA TYR A 22 5.13 -2.50 6.78
C TYR A 22 6.55 -1.96 6.86
N GLY A 23 7.20 -1.83 5.71
CA GLY A 23 8.51 -1.21 5.65
C GLY A 23 9.03 -1.00 4.23
N PHE A 24 9.78 0.08 4.07
CA PHE A 24 10.48 0.42 2.84
C PHE A 24 11.58 1.45 3.13
N ALA A 25 12.77 1.29 2.53
CA ALA A 25 13.87 2.26 2.58
C ALA A 25 14.22 2.79 3.99
N GLY A 26 14.35 1.89 4.98
CA GLY A 26 14.70 2.25 6.37
C GLY A 26 13.51 2.73 7.22
N ILE A 27 12.35 2.97 6.61
CA ILE A 27 11.09 3.21 7.32
C ILE A 27 10.44 1.86 7.60
N SER A 28 9.98 1.64 8.82
CA SER A 28 9.17 0.48 9.16
C SER A 28 8.21 0.80 10.30
N GLY A 29 7.18 -0.02 10.43
CA GLY A 29 6.22 0.07 11.52
C GLY A 29 5.36 -1.17 11.61
N ARG A 30 4.51 -1.20 12.62
CA ARG A 30 3.51 -2.25 12.81
C ARG A 30 2.20 -1.63 13.30
N VAL A 31 1.10 -2.06 12.71
CA VAL A 31 -0.26 -1.80 13.19
C VAL A 31 -0.93 -3.11 13.56
N ARG A 32 -2.08 -3.05 14.23
CA ARG A 32 -2.90 -4.24 14.44
C ARG A 32 -3.73 -4.48 13.18
N PRO A 33 -3.60 -5.65 12.51
CA PRO A 33 -4.44 -5.94 11.36
C PRO A 33 -5.91 -6.03 11.73
N ASP A 34 -6.79 -5.61 10.82
CA ASP A 34 -8.21 -5.91 10.90
C ASP A 34 -8.46 -7.34 10.38
N PRO A 35 -8.89 -8.28 11.26
CA PRO A 35 -9.16 -9.65 10.84
C PRO A 35 -10.26 -9.76 9.77
N ARG A 36 -11.22 -8.83 9.76
CA ARG A 36 -12.36 -8.88 8.84
C ARG A 36 -11.96 -8.67 7.39
N ALA A 37 -10.96 -7.83 7.14
CA ALA A 37 -10.46 -7.58 5.79
C ALA A 37 -9.85 -8.85 5.18
N VAL A 38 -9.12 -9.62 5.99
CA VAL A 38 -8.52 -10.89 5.58
C VAL A 38 -9.60 -11.93 5.29
N ASP A 39 -10.57 -12.09 6.19
CA ASP A 39 -11.65 -13.08 6.04
C ASP A 39 -12.47 -12.88 4.76
N LEU A 40 -12.75 -11.63 4.38
CA LEU A 40 -13.49 -11.29 3.15
C LEU A 40 -12.71 -11.67 1.88
N VAL A 41 -11.41 -11.36 1.83
CA VAL A 41 -10.55 -11.72 0.68
C VAL A 41 -10.47 -13.23 0.52
N VAL A 42 -10.39 -13.96 1.64
CA VAL A 42 -10.34 -15.42 1.65
C VAL A 42 -11.64 -16.03 1.16
N ALA A 43 -12.76 -15.56 1.69
CA ALA A 43 -14.08 -16.07 1.31
C ALA A 43 -14.37 -15.83 -0.18
N ALA A 44 -13.96 -14.67 -0.71
CA ALA A 44 -14.21 -14.31 -2.11
C ALA A 44 -13.34 -15.08 -3.13
N ASN A 45 -12.25 -15.72 -2.69
CA ASN A 45 -11.28 -16.37 -3.58
C ASN A 45 -11.03 -17.85 -3.21
N ALA A 46 -11.89 -18.46 -2.41
CA ALA A 46 -11.65 -19.77 -1.80
C ALA A 46 -11.38 -20.89 -2.83
N ASP A 47 -12.00 -20.80 -4.00
CA ASP A 47 -11.84 -21.68 -5.15
C ASP A 47 -10.53 -21.47 -5.92
N LEU A 48 -9.91 -20.29 -5.78
CA LEU A 48 -8.66 -19.91 -6.46
C LEU A 48 -7.40 -20.16 -5.61
N LEU A 49 -7.54 -20.63 -4.37
CA LEU A 49 -6.41 -20.84 -3.46
C LEU A 49 -5.71 -22.17 -3.75
N ASP A 50 -4.44 -22.14 -4.17
CA ASP A 50 -3.56 -23.31 -4.16
C ASP A 50 -3.14 -23.69 -2.72
N ALA A 51 -2.34 -24.76 -2.56
CA ALA A 51 -1.92 -25.20 -1.23
C ALA A 51 -1.09 -24.14 -0.46
N SER A 52 -0.28 -23.35 -1.17
CA SER A 52 0.55 -22.30 -0.58
C SER A 52 -0.28 -21.07 -0.20
N ALA A 53 -1.26 -20.70 -1.02
CA ALA A 53 -2.22 -19.64 -0.74
C ALA A 53 -3.10 -20.00 0.47
N ARG A 54 -3.55 -21.27 0.56
CA ARG A 54 -4.27 -21.77 1.74
C ARG A 54 -3.43 -21.70 3.01
N ALA A 55 -2.15 -22.07 2.94
CA ALA A 55 -1.25 -21.97 4.09
C ALA A 55 -1.04 -20.51 4.55
N LEU A 56 -0.93 -19.59 3.60
CA LEU A 56 -0.79 -18.16 3.87
C LEU A 56 -2.02 -17.58 4.57
N VAL A 57 -3.19 -17.92 4.06
CA VAL A 57 -4.50 -17.52 4.61
C VAL A 57 -4.78 -18.14 5.97
N ALA A 58 -4.37 -19.39 6.19
CA ALA A 58 -4.58 -20.11 7.44
C ALA A 58 -3.65 -19.64 8.57
N ALA A 59 -2.67 -18.77 8.28
CA ALA A 59 -1.74 -18.26 9.26
C ALA A 59 -2.49 -17.50 10.37
N ARG A 60 -2.35 -17.96 11.61
CA ARG A 60 -3.04 -17.38 12.78
C ARG A 60 -2.22 -16.35 13.54
N ASP A 61 -0.94 -16.21 13.20
CA ASP A 61 -0.03 -15.26 13.82
C ASP A 61 0.95 -14.68 12.78
N PRO A 62 1.59 -13.53 13.09
CA PRO A 62 2.52 -12.90 12.17
C PRO A 62 3.71 -13.79 11.76
N ALA A 63 4.23 -14.64 12.66
CA ALA A 63 5.38 -15.47 12.34
C ALA A 63 5.02 -16.62 11.39
N ALA A 64 3.82 -17.20 11.53
CA ALA A 64 3.26 -18.17 10.61
C ALA A 64 3.03 -17.56 9.22
N ALA A 65 2.53 -16.32 9.16
CA ALA A 65 2.33 -15.62 7.91
C ALA A 65 3.66 -15.33 7.20
N GLU A 66 4.70 -14.90 7.93
CA GLU A 66 6.05 -14.71 7.36
C GLU A 66 6.62 -16.02 6.78
N ARG A 67 6.48 -17.14 7.51
CA ARG A 67 6.91 -18.45 6.99
C ARG A 67 6.15 -18.84 5.73
N ALA A 68 4.84 -18.64 5.69
CA ALA A 68 4.03 -18.93 4.51
C ALA A 68 4.42 -18.03 3.32
N LEU A 69 4.69 -16.74 3.55
CA LEU A 69 5.19 -15.81 2.52
C LEU A 69 6.55 -16.22 1.95
N THR A 70 7.40 -16.89 2.74
CA THR A 70 8.68 -17.43 2.24
C THR A 70 8.53 -18.74 1.48
N ALA A 71 7.41 -19.45 1.66
CA ALA A 71 7.15 -20.76 1.09
C ALA A 71 6.07 -20.76 -0.02
N LEU A 72 5.84 -19.61 -0.65
CA LEU A 72 4.87 -19.48 -1.73
C LEU A 72 5.27 -20.33 -2.94
N SER A 73 4.27 -20.88 -3.63
CA SER A 73 4.51 -21.56 -4.91
C SER A 73 5.08 -20.57 -5.95
N PRO A 74 5.89 -21.03 -6.91
CA PRO A 74 6.37 -20.15 -7.99
C PRO A 74 5.24 -19.51 -8.79
N GLU A 75 4.11 -20.21 -8.93
CA GLU A 75 2.94 -19.70 -9.62
C GLU A 75 2.27 -18.55 -8.87
N LEU A 76 2.11 -18.69 -7.55
CA LEU A 76 1.59 -17.62 -6.71
C LEU A 76 2.53 -16.42 -6.65
N VAL A 77 3.85 -16.64 -6.63
CA VAL A 77 4.82 -15.54 -6.74
C VAL A 77 4.61 -14.76 -8.04
N ARG A 78 4.53 -15.44 -9.19
CA ARG A 78 4.27 -14.79 -10.48
C ARG A 78 2.95 -14.05 -10.51
N LEU A 79 1.90 -14.61 -9.90
CA LEU A 79 0.60 -13.96 -9.82
C LEU A 79 0.69 -12.66 -8.99
N LEU A 80 1.31 -12.71 -7.82
CA LEU A 80 1.49 -11.53 -6.98
C LEU A 80 2.34 -10.46 -7.67
N ASP A 81 3.38 -10.86 -8.41
CA ASP A 81 4.19 -9.94 -9.20
C ASP A 81 3.37 -9.30 -10.33
N ALA A 82 2.53 -10.08 -11.03
CA ALA A 82 1.63 -9.59 -12.08
C ALA A 82 0.55 -8.65 -11.54
N LEU A 83 0.08 -8.86 -10.30
CA LEU A 83 -0.88 -8.00 -9.60
C LEU A 83 -0.23 -6.77 -8.94
N SER A 84 1.10 -6.66 -8.97
CA SER A 84 1.83 -5.56 -8.37
C SER A 84 2.00 -4.41 -9.36
N PRO A 85 1.48 -3.19 -9.09
CA PRO A 85 1.69 -2.03 -9.94
C PRO A 85 3.17 -1.71 -10.20
N LEU A 86 4.06 -2.13 -9.29
CA LEU A 86 5.51 -2.06 -9.48
C LEU A 86 6.00 -2.66 -10.80
N SER A 87 5.35 -3.72 -11.30
CA SER A 87 5.77 -4.40 -12.53
C SER A 87 5.60 -3.53 -13.79
N VAL A 88 4.69 -2.55 -13.75
CA VAL A 88 4.31 -1.72 -14.90
C VAL A 88 4.50 -0.22 -14.68
N VAL A 89 4.74 0.22 -13.44
CA VAL A 89 4.82 1.66 -13.11
C VAL A 89 5.90 2.39 -13.91
N GLY A 90 7.00 1.71 -14.23
CA GLY A 90 8.11 2.26 -15.04
C GLY A 90 7.68 2.67 -16.45
N ASP A 91 6.75 1.94 -17.05
CA ASP A 91 6.30 2.11 -18.44
C ASP A 91 5.20 3.16 -18.58
N LEU A 92 4.63 3.62 -17.46
CA LEU A 92 3.63 4.69 -17.49
C LEU A 92 4.22 5.92 -18.18
N ARG A 93 3.51 6.46 -19.15
CA ARG A 93 3.89 7.73 -19.82
C ARG A 93 3.36 8.94 -19.06
N ALA A 94 2.21 8.82 -18.41
CA ALA A 94 1.59 9.89 -17.64
C ALA A 94 2.39 10.25 -16.38
N ARG A 95 2.27 11.50 -15.92
CA ARG A 95 2.71 11.93 -14.59
C ARG A 95 1.88 11.24 -13.50
N LEU A 96 2.54 10.85 -12.42
CA LEU A 96 1.91 10.17 -11.29
C LEU A 96 1.93 11.09 -10.07
N VAL A 97 0.75 11.36 -9.51
CA VAL A 97 0.60 12.08 -8.25
C VAL A 97 -0.03 11.11 -7.24
N LEU A 98 0.71 10.80 -6.18
CA LEU A 98 0.31 9.90 -5.10
C LEU A 98 -0.03 10.73 -3.87
N VAL A 99 -1.26 10.64 -3.39
CA VAL A 99 -1.64 11.18 -2.08
C VAL A 99 -2.00 10.02 -1.17
N HIS A 100 -1.42 9.97 0.02
CA HIS A 100 -1.56 8.82 0.92
C HIS A 100 -1.66 9.27 2.39
N GLY A 101 -2.61 8.69 3.13
CA GLY A 101 -2.74 8.90 4.57
C GLY A 101 -1.62 8.23 5.36
N ARG A 102 -1.08 8.89 6.39
CA ARG A 102 -0.02 8.31 7.22
C ARG A 102 -0.52 7.15 8.09
N GLY A 103 -1.77 7.20 8.53
CA GLY A 103 -2.41 6.13 9.30
C GLY A 103 -3.47 5.37 8.51
N ASP A 104 -3.37 5.36 7.16
CA ASP A 104 -4.27 4.59 6.30
C ASP A 104 -4.29 3.12 6.78
N PRO A 105 -5.45 2.61 7.25
CA PRO A 105 -5.54 1.29 7.84
C PRO A 105 -5.58 0.18 6.78
N ALA A 106 -5.82 0.54 5.50
CA ALA A 106 -5.93 -0.41 4.41
C ALA A 106 -4.60 -0.60 3.68
N VAL A 107 -3.87 0.48 3.41
CA VAL A 107 -2.59 0.40 2.69
C VAL A 107 -1.54 1.23 3.43
N PRO A 108 -0.34 0.69 3.71
CA PRO A 108 0.69 1.48 4.36
C PRO A 108 1.31 2.47 3.38
N TYR A 109 1.52 3.72 3.83
CA TYR A 109 2.08 4.80 3.01
C TYR A 109 3.45 4.49 2.39
N THR A 110 4.18 3.51 2.93
CA THR A 110 5.44 3.00 2.36
C THR A 110 5.26 2.46 0.95
N GLU A 111 4.05 2.06 0.55
CA GLU A 111 3.77 1.64 -0.83
C GLU A 111 3.85 2.82 -1.81
N SER A 112 3.34 3.99 -1.45
CA SER A 112 3.55 5.21 -2.27
C SER A 112 5.03 5.56 -2.42
N LEU A 113 5.82 5.35 -1.36
CA LEU A 113 7.28 5.56 -1.41
C LEU A 113 7.96 4.55 -2.33
N ARG A 114 7.51 3.29 -2.30
CA ARG A 114 8.00 2.20 -3.17
C ARG A 114 7.72 2.50 -4.65
N LEU A 115 6.52 2.99 -4.99
CA LEU A 115 6.21 3.47 -6.35
C LEU A 115 7.10 4.64 -6.78
N ARG A 116 7.34 5.61 -5.88
CA ARG A 116 8.22 6.76 -6.16
C ARG A 116 9.67 6.35 -6.38
N ALA A 117 10.15 5.34 -5.67
CA ALA A 117 11.49 4.81 -5.86
C ALA A 117 11.62 4.09 -7.23
N ALA A 118 10.59 3.37 -7.65
CA ALA A 118 10.58 2.68 -8.94
C ALA A 118 10.51 3.64 -10.15
N ARG A 119 9.86 4.81 -10.00
CA ARG A 119 9.77 5.83 -11.06
C ARG A 119 9.99 7.24 -10.52
N PRO A 120 11.25 7.64 -10.26
CA PRO A 120 11.52 8.90 -9.57
C PRO A 120 11.23 10.15 -10.40
N GLY A 121 11.45 10.10 -11.72
CA GLY A 121 11.44 11.29 -12.58
C GLY A 121 10.06 11.91 -12.86
N ARG A 122 8.97 11.16 -12.70
CA ARG A 122 7.59 11.62 -13.01
C ARG A 122 6.56 11.27 -11.95
N THR A 123 7.03 11.08 -10.71
CA THR A 123 6.17 10.73 -9.58
C THR A 123 6.30 11.78 -8.47
N THR A 124 5.17 12.32 -8.03
CA THR A 124 5.08 13.20 -6.85
C THR A 124 4.35 12.44 -5.75
N VAL A 125 4.86 12.50 -4.52
CA VAL A 125 4.24 11.86 -3.35
C VAL A 125 3.93 12.90 -2.30
N ALA A 126 2.71 12.82 -1.79
CA ALA A 126 2.17 13.62 -0.72
C ALA A 126 1.67 12.69 0.39
N ILE A 127 2.37 12.65 1.52
CA ILE A 127 1.96 11.88 2.71
C ILE A 127 1.33 12.84 3.71
N VAL A 128 0.06 12.61 4.05
CA VAL A 128 -0.75 13.52 4.88
C VAL A 128 -1.28 12.83 6.13
N GLY A 129 -1.44 13.55 7.23
CA GLY A 129 -2.07 13.03 8.46
C GLY A 129 -3.60 13.11 8.44
N ALA A 130 -4.17 14.08 7.73
CA ALA A 130 -5.60 14.41 7.77
C ALA A 130 -6.54 13.41 7.08
N LEU A 131 -6.03 12.36 6.42
CA LEU A 131 -6.89 11.34 5.79
C LEU A 131 -7.34 10.24 6.77
N ASP A 132 -6.94 10.31 8.05
CA ASP A 132 -7.17 9.22 8.99
C ASP A 132 -8.62 9.10 9.50
N HIS A 133 -9.41 10.18 9.63
CA HIS A 133 -10.86 10.08 9.91
C HIS A 133 -11.57 11.42 9.66
N VAL A 134 -12.71 11.39 8.97
CA VAL A 134 -13.68 12.51 8.90
C VAL A 134 -14.44 12.59 10.22
N GLU A 135 -13.74 12.90 11.31
CA GLU A 135 -14.33 13.32 12.57
C GLU A 135 -13.49 14.48 13.12
N GLY A 136 -13.86 15.68 12.68
CA GLY A 136 -13.55 16.96 13.33
C GLY A 136 -12.08 17.18 13.70
N ALA A 137 -11.18 17.33 12.72
CA ALA A 137 -9.84 17.82 13.00
C ALA A 137 -9.90 19.22 13.63
N ARG A 138 -9.57 19.34 14.92
CA ARG A 138 -9.22 20.62 15.53
C ARG A 138 -8.05 21.20 14.74
N ALA A 139 -8.23 22.38 14.17
CA ALA A 139 -7.22 23.08 13.38
C ALA A 139 -5.94 23.30 14.20
N GLY A 140 -4.94 22.46 13.95
CA GLY A 140 -3.58 22.56 14.50
C GLY A 140 -2.54 22.61 13.39
N ILE A 141 -1.27 22.82 13.74
CA ILE A 141 -0.14 23.00 12.80
C ILE A 141 -0.02 21.84 11.78
N GLY A 142 -0.40 20.61 12.17
CA GLY A 142 -0.45 19.45 11.26
C GLY A 142 -1.42 19.62 10.09
N SER A 143 -2.56 20.28 10.30
CA SER A 143 -3.55 20.55 9.23
C SER A 143 -3.05 21.55 8.18
N LEU A 144 -2.19 22.51 8.58
CA LEU A 144 -1.58 23.46 7.67
C LEU A 144 -0.46 22.83 6.84
N VAL A 145 0.33 21.92 7.44
CA VAL A 145 1.33 21.13 6.72
C VAL A 145 0.66 20.20 5.71
N ASP A 146 -0.42 19.52 6.11
CA ASP A 146 -1.19 18.66 5.20
C ASP A 146 -1.82 19.48 4.06
N ALA A 147 -2.35 20.68 4.34
CA ALA A 147 -2.85 21.59 3.32
C ALA A 147 -1.76 22.02 2.33
N LEU A 148 -0.55 22.33 2.80
CA LEU A 148 0.61 22.66 1.95
C LEU A 148 1.03 21.46 1.09
N VAL A 149 1.05 20.25 1.66
CA VAL A 149 1.39 19.02 0.95
C VAL A 149 0.36 18.70 -0.14
N LEU A 150 -0.94 18.81 0.16
CA LEU A 150 -2.03 18.67 -0.80
C LEU A 150 -1.98 19.76 -1.88
N TRP A 151 -1.68 21.00 -1.51
CA TRP A 151 -1.55 22.11 -2.43
C TRP A 151 -0.41 21.90 -3.43
N ARG A 152 0.74 21.38 -2.98
CA ARG A 152 1.85 20.98 -3.87
C ARG A 152 1.45 19.83 -4.80
N ALA A 153 0.68 18.85 -4.31
CA ALA A 153 0.16 17.77 -5.14
C ALA A 153 -0.81 18.29 -6.21
N ALA A 154 -1.68 19.24 -5.87
CA ALA A 154 -2.60 19.89 -6.80
C ALA A 154 -1.84 20.65 -7.89
N TYR A 155 -0.81 21.43 -7.55
CA TYR A 155 0.03 22.07 -8.57
C TYR A 155 0.83 21.09 -9.41
N ALA A 156 1.28 19.97 -8.84
CA ALA A 156 1.92 18.91 -9.62
C ALA A 156 0.96 18.23 -10.61
N LEU A 157 -0.35 18.26 -10.35
CA LEU A 157 -1.39 17.79 -11.26
C LEU A 157 -1.68 18.81 -12.38
N LEU A 158 -1.65 20.11 -12.06
CA LEU A 158 -2.00 21.20 -12.97
C LEU A 158 -0.83 21.70 -13.83
N ALA A 159 0.41 21.37 -13.45
CA ALA A 159 1.58 21.77 -14.22
C ALA A 159 1.57 21.11 -15.62
N PRO A 160 1.89 21.86 -16.69
CA PRO A 160 2.03 21.28 -18.03
C PRO A 160 3.15 20.23 -18.06
N ASP A 161 3.06 19.31 -19.04
CA ASP A 161 4.07 18.26 -19.28
C ASP A 161 5.40 18.80 -19.80
#